data_AF-A0A259C9D0-F1
#
_entry.id   AF-A0A259C9D0-F1
#
_cell.length_a   1.000
_cell.length_b   1.000
_cell.length_c   1.000
_cell.angle_alpha   90.00
_cell.angle_beta   90.00
_cell.angle_gamma   90.00
#
_symmetry.space_group_name_H-M   'P 1'
#
loop_
_entity.id
_entity.type
_entity.pdbx_description
1 polymer ?
#
loop_
_entity_poly.entity_id
_entity_poly.type
_entity_poly.pdbx_seq_one_letter_code
_entity_poly.pdbx_strand_id
1 'polypeptide(L)' 'AAVEALFNVKVTKVNTLTQKGKTKRWKGKPYKRSDVKKAVVTLAAGQSIDVTSGI' A
#
# COMPACT_ATOMS: atom_id res chain seq x y z
N ALA A 1 -6.62 -0.13 12.45
CA ALA A 1 -6.22 -1.54 12.60
C ALA A 1 -6.73 -2.42 11.44
N ALA A 2 -6.66 -1.98 10.18
CA ALA A 2 -7.23 -2.75 9.06
C ALA A 2 -6.39 -3.99 8.71
N VAL A 3 -5.06 -3.85 8.69
CA VAL A 3 -4.14 -4.96 8.38
C VAL A 3 -4.16 -6.02 9.48
N GLU A 4 -4.23 -5.62 10.74
CA GLU A 4 -4.30 -6.54 11.88
C GLU A 4 -5.58 -7.37 11.85
N ALA A 5 -6.72 -6.75 11.52
CA ALA A 5 -8.00 -7.44 11.43
C ALA A 5 -8.11 -8.36 10.19
N LEU A 6 -7.55 -7.94 9.05
CA LEU A 6 -7.63 -8.73 7.81
C LEU A 6 -6.71 -9.95 7.81
N PHE A 7 -5.55 -9.85 8.47
CA PHE A 7 -4.53 -10.89 8.43
C PHE A 7 -4.26 -11.54 9.79
N ASN A 8 -4.98 -11.15 10.85
CA ASN A 8 -4.78 -11.63 12.24
C ASN A 8 -3.30 -11.58 12.68
N VAL A 9 -2.57 -10.57 12.21
CA VAL A 9 -1.16 -10.31 12.56
C VAL A 9 -1.05 -9.12 13.50
N LYS A 10 0.06 -9.03 14.23
CA LYS A 10 0.37 -7.92 15.12
C LYS A 10 1.33 -6.97 14.43
N VAL A 11 0.92 -5.72 14.26
CA VAL A 11 1.73 -4.68 13.60
C VAL A 11 2.51 -3.89 14.66
N THR A 12 3.81 -3.73 14.44
CA THR A 12 4.69 -2.98 15.35
C THR A 12 4.85 -1.53 14.94
N LYS A 13 4.90 -1.26 13.62
CA LYS A 13 5.08 0.10 13.09
C LYS A 13 4.44 0.24 11.71
N VAL A 14 3.90 1.42 11.44
CA VAL A 14 3.39 1.81 10.11
C VAL A 14 4.06 3.10 9.67
N ASN A 15 4.75 3.06 8.55
CA ASN A 15 5.27 4.25 7.87
C ASN A 15 4.41 4.52 6.64
N THR A 16 3.90 5.75 6.51
CA THR A 16 3.09 6.11 5.35
C THR A 16 3.76 7.19 4.52
N LEU A 17 3.54 7.14 3.21
CA LEU A 17 4.00 8.15 2.26
C LEU A 17 2.92 8.39 1.20
N THR A 18 2.70 9.65 0.86
CA THR A 18 1.74 10.02 -0.17
C THR A 18 2.47 10.16 -1.50
N GLN A 19 2.26 9.22 -2.40
CA GLN A 19 2.80 9.29 -3.74
C GLN A 19 1.86 10.10 -4.63
N LYS A 20 2.33 11.28 -5.05
CA LYS A 20 1.60 12.09 -6.03
C LYS A 20 1.59 11.39 -7.39
N GLY A 21 0.42 11.32 -7.99
CA GLY A 21 0.19 10.81 -9.33
C GLY A 21 0.90 11.68 -10.36
N LYS A 22 1.54 11.02 -11.32
CA LYS A 22 2.26 11.70 -12.40
C LYS A 22 1.26 12.36 -13.35
N THR A 23 1.57 13.58 -13.79
CA THR A 23 0.91 14.19 -14.93
C THR A 23 1.31 13.45 -16.20
N LYS A 24 0.33 13.08 -17.01
CA LYS A 24 0.45 12.33 -18.26
C LYS A 24 -0.41 13.00 -19.33
N ARG A 25 -0.25 12.58 -20.59
CA ARG A 25 -1.09 13.04 -21.69
C ARG A 25 -1.83 11.85 -22.29
N TRP A 26 -3.10 12.06 -22.60
CA TRP A 26 -3.93 11.10 -23.32
C TRP A 26 -4.61 11.83 -24.47
N LYS A 27 -4.45 11.33 -25.71
CA LYS A 27 -4.97 11.95 -26.94
C LYS A 27 -4.72 13.47 -27.00
N GLY A 28 -3.50 13.90 -26.67
CA GLY A 28 -3.08 15.30 -26.69
C GLY A 28 -3.43 16.13 -25.44
N LYS A 29 -4.42 15.73 -24.63
CA LYS A 29 -4.83 16.45 -23.41
C LYS A 29 -4.04 16.01 -22.17
N PRO A 30 -3.57 16.94 -21.33
CA PRO A 30 -2.93 16.60 -20.05
C PRO A 30 -3.97 16.08 -19.05
N TYR A 31 -3.62 15.02 -18.32
CA TYR A 31 -4.39 14.49 -17.20
C TYR A 31 -3.42 14.10 -16.07
N LYS A 32 -3.92 14.04 -14.83
CA LYS A 32 -3.13 13.57 -13.69
C LYS A 32 -3.65 12.21 -13.25
N ARG A 33 -2.75 11.27 -12.99
CA ARG A 33 -3.13 10.02 -12.31
C ARG A 33 -3.57 10.32 -10.87
N SER A 34 -4.41 9.46 -10.31
CA SER A 34 -4.79 9.56 -8.90
C SER A 34 -3.55 9.47 -8.00
N ASP A 35 -3.58 10.27 -6.93
CA ASP A 35 -2.57 10.18 -5.88
C ASP A 35 -2.84 8.91 -5.06
N VAL A 36 -1.79 8.21 -4.65
CA VAL A 36 -1.89 6.97 -3.88
C VAL A 36 -1.13 7.12 -2.58
N LYS A 37 -1.77 6.79 -1.46
CA LYS A 37 -1.09 6.68 -0.17
C LYS A 37 -0.51 5.28 -0.03
N LYS A 38 0.80 5.18 0.05
CA LYS A 38 1.53 3.94 0.29
C LYS A 38 1.80 3.78 1.79
N ALA A 39 1.70 2.55 2.27
CA ALA A 39 2.05 2.19 3.63
C ALA A 39 3.09 1.07 3.59
N VAL A 40 4.18 1.25 4.34
CA VAL A 40 5.15 0.21 4.66
C VAL A 40 4.88 -0.20 6.09
N VAL A 41 4.58 -1.48 6.30
CA VAL A 41 4.14 -2.02 7.59
C VAL A 41 5.19 -2.99 8.12
N THR A 42 5.58 -2.81 9.37
CA THR A 42 6.49 -3.71 10.09
C THR A 42 5.67 -4.62 10.99
N LEU A 43 5.88 -5.94 10.86
CA LEU A 43 5.21 -6.96 11.66
C LEU A 43 6.04 -7.30 12.91
N ALA A 44 5.41 -8.02 13.85
CA ALA A 44 6.13 -8.65 14.95
C ALA A 44 7.04 -9.79 14.42
N ALA A 45 8.15 -10.05 15.12
CA ALA A 45 9.09 -11.10 14.74
C ALA A 45 8.40 -12.47 14.66
N GLY A 46 8.66 -13.22 13.58
CA GLY A 46 8.08 -14.55 13.35
C GLY A 46 6.73 -14.58 12.64
N GLN A 47 6.13 -13.42 12.36
CA GLN A 47 4.88 -13.34 11.57
C GLN A 47 5.19 -13.02 10.11
N SER A 48 4.73 -13.87 9.20
CA SER A 48 4.77 -13.66 7.76
C SER A 48 3.35 -13.57 7.20
N ILE A 49 3.18 -12.72 6.18
CA ILE A 49 1.95 -12.67 5.39
C ILE A 49 2.31 -13.28 4.04
N ASP A 50 1.81 -14.49 3.77
CA ASP A 50 1.91 -15.10 2.45
C ASP A 50 0.69 -14.67 1.62
N VAL A 51 0.93 -13.81 0.63
CA VAL A 51 -0.11 -13.23 -0.25
C VAL A 51 -0.25 -14.06 -1.53
N THR A 52 0.57 -15.09 -1.71
CA THR A 52 0.74 -15.85 -2.95
C THR A 52 -0.09 -17.13 -3.02
N SER A 53 -0.77 -17.52 -1.94
CA SER A 53 -1.63 -18.72 -1.89
C SER A 53 -3.02 -18.55 -2.54
N GLY A 54 -3.27 -17.42 -3.21
CA GLY A 54 -4.58 -17.10 -3.81
C GLY A 54 -4.50 -16.23 -5.07
N ILE A 55 -3.54 -16.48 -5.95
CA ILE A 55 -3.62 -16.09 -7.38
C ILE A 55 -4.00 -17.33 -8.19
#